data_AF-A0AAN7BWX9-F1
#
_entry.id   AF-A0AAN7BWX9-F1
#
_cell.length_a   1.000
_cell.length_b   1.000
_cell.length_c   1.000
_cell.angle_alpha   90.00
_cell.angle_beta   90.00
_cell.angle_gamma   90.00
#
_symmetry.space_group_name_H-M   'P 1'
#
loop_
_entity.id
_entity.type
_entity.pdbx_description
1 polymer ?
#
loop_
_entity_poly.entity_id
_entity_poly.type
_entity_poly.pdbx_seq_one_letter_code
_entity_poly.pdbx_strand_id
1 'polypeptide(L)'
;MPTPTNLYNPFLPRQIPPLRIFPSPTLSNLFPNNSPLPSFPRLPSSSSPSERNNYLLIIPTANASKTTLLKSHLTNLLPPSSTLSTLTIPATSNAGEQPYDSLGPIGAYNRILNALNSYSSSPSKHKGTIIIASIENFIQIDGEKGIDYGFVVIYNGSTGHIRRGISRGVEVPKEYLKEARKYGFEDEEKGKGKVTIGEVLEANLGGRVEKADWHRVLTEGGVSRYELLREALEGVGVPW
;
A
#
# COMPACT_ATOMS: atom_id res chain seq x y z
N MET A 1 -21.43 9.39 -7.48
CA MET A 1 -20.02 9.79 -7.44
C MET A 1 -19.95 11.25 -7.84
N PRO A 2 -19.21 12.12 -7.13
CA PRO A 2 -19.02 13.49 -7.60
C PRO A 2 -18.36 13.43 -8.99
N THR A 3 -18.91 14.21 -9.93
CA THR A 3 -18.32 14.47 -11.25
C THR A 3 -16.86 14.87 -11.10
N PRO A 4 -15.97 14.58 -12.08
CA PRO A 4 -14.60 15.04 -12.02
C PRO A 4 -14.62 16.57 -11.90
N THR A 5 -14.29 17.06 -10.71
CA THR A 5 -13.84 18.44 -10.53
C THR A 5 -12.79 18.66 -11.61
N ASN A 6 -12.90 19.72 -12.40
CA ASN A 6 -11.90 19.98 -13.43
C ASN A 6 -10.52 20.06 -12.77
N LEU A 7 -9.73 18.98 -12.88
CA LEU A 7 -8.40 18.85 -12.26
C LEU A 7 -7.32 19.52 -13.11
N TYR A 8 -7.69 19.98 -14.31
CA TYR A 8 -6.78 20.68 -15.21
C TYR A 8 -6.54 22.10 -14.72
N ASN A 9 -5.26 22.45 -14.58
CA ASN A 9 -4.76 23.76 -14.26
C ASN A 9 -3.67 24.15 -15.29
N PRO A 10 -3.95 25.11 -16.19
CA PRO A 10 -3.01 25.49 -17.25
C PRO A 10 -1.74 26.17 -16.74
N PHE A 11 -1.69 26.56 -15.46
CA PHE A 11 -0.53 27.19 -14.83
C PHE A 11 0.46 26.18 -14.23
N LEU A 12 0.13 24.88 -14.23
CA LEU A 12 1.08 23.85 -13.79
C LEU A 12 2.18 23.61 -14.84
N PRO A 13 3.42 23.34 -14.39
CA PRO A 13 4.53 23.09 -15.31
C PRO A 13 4.32 21.78 -16.08
N ARG A 14 4.30 21.85 -17.42
CA ARG A 14 4.13 20.68 -18.30
C ARG A 14 5.41 19.87 -18.52
N GLN A 15 6.54 20.46 -18.17
CA GLN A 15 7.86 19.84 -18.17
C GLN A 15 8.30 19.74 -16.72
N ILE A 16 8.44 18.51 -16.25
CA ILE A 16 8.88 18.20 -14.90
C ILE A 16 10.29 17.61 -15.04
N PRO A 17 11.30 18.14 -14.34
CA PRO A 17 12.63 17.51 -14.34
C PRO A 17 12.54 16.09 -13.77
N PRO A 18 13.47 15.19 -14.11
CA PRO A 18 13.49 13.84 -13.56
C PRO A 18 13.44 13.87 -12.03
N LEU A 19 12.49 13.13 -11.47
CA LEU A 19 12.22 13.06 -10.03
C LEU A 19 13.22 12.13 -9.36
N ARG A 20 13.66 12.56 -8.17
CA ARG A 20 14.66 11.83 -7.39
C ARG A 20 14.03 10.64 -6.69
N ILE A 21 14.81 9.57 -6.56
CA ILE A 21 14.48 8.42 -5.75
C ILE A 21 15.18 8.55 -4.40
N PHE A 22 14.42 8.38 -3.33
CA PHE A 22 14.89 8.42 -1.95
C PHE A 22 15.02 7.01 -1.38
N PRO A 23 16.01 6.75 -0.50
CA PRO A 23 16.09 5.47 0.20
C PRO A 23 14.85 5.22 1.06
N SER A 24 14.55 3.95 1.35
CA SER A 24 13.49 3.60 2.29
C SER A 24 13.77 4.22 3.66
N PRO A 25 12.81 4.94 4.28
CA PRO A 25 12.96 5.40 5.64
C PRO A 25 12.93 4.21 6.60
N THR A 26 13.44 4.41 7.81
CA THR A 26 13.30 3.41 8.87
C THR A 26 11.88 3.45 9.45
N LEU A 27 11.42 2.32 10.00
CA LEU A 27 10.11 2.26 10.66
C LEU A 27 9.99 3.25 11.81
N SER A 28 11.08 3.54 12.53
CA SER A 28 11.12 4.54 13.60
C SER A 28 10.77 5.95 13.10
N ASN A 29 11.10 6.27 11.85
CA ASN A 29 10.81 7.58 11.27
C ASN A 29 9.32 7.75 10.96
N LEU A 30 8.60 6.67 10.65
CA LEU A 30 7.15 6.70 10.40
C LEU A 30 6.32 6.62 11.69
N PHE A 31 6.91 6.13 12.78
CA PHE A 31 6.24 5.96 14.08
C PHE A 31 7.07 6.57 15.22
N PRO A 32 7.24 7.91 15.27
CA PRO A 32 8.19 8.56 16.17
C PRO A 32 7.85 8.48 17.68
N ASN A 33 6.64 8.06 18.06
CA ASN A 33 6.15 8.15 19.45
C ASN A 33 5.92 6.80 20.16
N ASN A 34 6.55 5.70 19.73
CA ASN A 34 6.34 4.37 20.33
C ASN A 34 4.87 3.95 20.46
N SER A 35 3.96 4.56 19.68
CA SER A 35 2.55 4.17 19.70
C SER A 35 2.50 2.67 19.39
N PRO A 36 1.92 1.86 20.29
CA PRO A 36 1.89 0.43 20.10
C PRO A 36 1.22 0.17 18.77
N LEU A 37 1.94 -0.52 17.90
CA LEU A 37 1.41 -0.90 16.60
C LEU A 37 0.17 -1.77 16.84
N PRO A 38 -0.86 -1.66 16.00
CA PRO A 38 -2.07 -2.45 16.17
C PRO A 38 -1.71 -3.93 16.29
N SER A 39 -2.17 -4.56 17.37
CA SER A 39 -2.10 -6.01 17.49
C SER A 39 -3.22 -6.62 16.66
N PHE A 40 -2.91 -7.71 15.96
CA PHE A 40 -3.90 -8.46 15.20
C PHE A 40 -4.35 -9.69 15.98
N PRO A 41 -5.65 -10.02 15.96
CA PRO A 41 -6.13 -11.23 16.57
C PRO A 41 -5.59 -12.45 15.80
N ARG A 42 -5.15 -13.47 16.54
CA ARG A 42 -4.79 -14.77 15.94
C ARG A 42 -6.05 -15.47 15.45
N LEU A 43 -5.96 -16.08 14.28
CA LEU A 43 -7.00 -16.95 13.76
C LEU A 43 -6.76 -18.39 14.25
N PRO A 44 -7.84 -19.16 14.48
CA PRO A 44 -7.70 -20.59 14.78
C PRO A 44 -6.98 -21.27 13.63
N SER A 45 -5.86 -21.93 13.93
CA SER A 45 -5.13 -22.76 12.98
C SER A 45 -5.38 -24.24 13.28
N SER A 46 -5.50 -25.04 12.22
CA SER A 46 -5.55 -26.49 12.38
C SER A 46 -4.13 -27.03 12.55
N SER A 47 -3.95 -27.94 13.50
CA SER A 47 -2.68 -28.62 13.74
C SER A 47 -2.51 -29.91 12.93
N SER A 48 -3.48 -30.25 12.06
CA SER A 48 -3.44 -31.48 11.27
C SER A 48 -2.21 -31.53 10.36
N PRO A 49 -1.42 -32.63 10.38
CA PRO A 49 -0.28 -32.81 9.48
C PRO A 49 -0.63 -32.65 7.99
N SER A 50 -1.82 -33.08 7.57
CA SER A 50 -2.29 -32.99 6.19
C SER A 50 -2.57 -31.56 5.70
N GLU A 51 -2.63 -30.60 6.62
CA GLU A 51 -3.02 -29.21 6.33
C GLU A 51 -1.84 -28.23 6.50
N ARG A 52 -0.66 -28.71 6.92
CA ARG A 52 0.54 -27.89 7.12
C ARG A 52 1.07 -27.24 5.84
N ASN A 53 0.78 -27.85 4.69
CA ASN A 53 1.24 -27.39 3.38
C ASN A 53 0.17 -26.59 2.62
N ASN A 54 -0.97 -26.30 3.26
CA ASN A 54 -2.03 -25.50 2.65
C ASN A 54 -1.93 -24.07 3.18
N TYR A 55 -1.83 -23.12 2.26
CA TYR A 55 -1.76 -21.70 2.57
C TYR A 55 -2.97 -20.97 1.97
N LEU A 56 -3.52 -20.04 2.73
CA LEU A 56 -4.48 -19.05 2.26
C LEU A 56 -3.84 -17.67 2.34
N LEU A 57 -3.71 -17.01 1.20
CA LEU A 57 -3.40 -15.58 1.14
C LEU A 57 -4.69 -14.76 1.05
N ILE A 58 -4.94 -13.93 2.06
CA ILE A 58 -6.01 -12.92 2.07
C ILE A 58 -5.43 -11.58 1.61
N ILE A 59 -6.04 -10.98 0.59
CA ILE A 59 -5.60 -9.72 -0.02
C ILE A 59 -6.68 -8.65 0.22
N PRO A 60 -6.43 -7.62 1.04
CA PRO A 60 -7.45 -6.70 1.48
C PRO A 60 -7.65 -5.49 0.55
N THR A 61 -7.46 -5.67 -0.75
CA THR A 61 -7.57 -4.61 -1.76
C THR A 61 -8.15 -5.12 -3.07
N ALA A 62 -8.91 -4.28 -3.77
CA ALA A 62 -9.40 -4.56 -5.11
C ALA A 62 -8.39 -4.16 -6.21
N ASN A 63 -7.25 -3.56 -5.87
CA ASN A 63 -6.26 -3.13 -6.85
C ASN A 63 -5.56 -4.34 -7.49
N ALA A 64 -5.81 -4.57 -8.78
CA ALA A 64 -5.33 -5.75 -9.51
C ALA A 64 -3.79 -5.87 -9.53
N SER A 65 -3.07 -4.75 -9.66
CA SER A 65 -1.60 -4.73 -9.67
C SER A 65 -1.02 -5.13 -8.32
N LYS A 66 -1.54 -4.58 -7.21
CA LYS A 66 -1.14 -4.97 -5.84
C LYS A 66 -1.50 -6.42 -5.55
N THR A 67 -2.68 -6.88 -5.96
CA THR A 67 -3.09 -8.29 -5.85
C THR A 67 -2.13 -9.22 -6.58
N THR A 68 -1.75 -8.86 -7.81
CA THR A 68 -0.81 -9.64 -8.62
C THR A 68 0.58 -9.68 -7.99
N LEU A 69 1.08 -8.54 -7.48
CA LEU A 69 2.35 -8.47 -6.78
C LEU A 69 2.37 -9.39 -5.54
N LEU A 70 1.37 -9.29 -4.68
CA LEU A 70 1.28 -10.09 -3.45
C LEU A 70 1.17 -11.58 -3.76
N LYS A 71 0.30 -11.95 -4.72
CA LYS A 71 0.14 -13.34 -5.13
C LYS A 71 1.45 -13.92 -5.68
N SER A 72 2.12 -13.18 -6.57
CA SER A 72 3.36 -13.64 -7.19
C SER A 72 4.48 -13.78 -6.15
N HIS A 73 4.62 -12.79 -5.26
CA HIS A 73 5.62 -12.81 -4.20
C HIS A 73 5.48 -14.04 -3.29
N LEU A 74 4.26 -14.32 -2.79
CA LEU A 74 4.07 -15.49 -1.94
C LEU A 74 4.24 -16.79 -2.71
N THR A 75 3.69 -16.90 -3.92
CA THR A 75 3.80 -18.11 -4.76
C THR A 75 5.26 -18.51 -4.96
N ASN A 76 6.15 -17.54 -5.21
CA ASN A 76 7.57 -17.78 -5.46
C ASN A 76 8.36 -18.19 -4.20
N LEU A 77 7.83 -17.92 -3.01
CA LEU A 77 8.51 -18.20 -1.73
C LEU A 77 7.90 -19.39 -0.98
N LEU A 78 6.83 -19.99 -1.48
CA LEU A 78 6.19 -21.15 -0.85
C LEU A 78 7.19 -22.30 -0.67
N PRO A 79 7.11 -23.03 0.46
CA PRO A 79 7.84 -24.27 0.61
C PRO A 79 7.48 -25.27 -0.50
N PRO A 80 8.41 -26.14 -0.94
CA PRO A 80 8.11 -27.19 -1.90
C PRO A 80 6.89 -28.01 -1.50
N SER A 81 6.07 -28.41 -2.48
CA SER A 81 4.84 -29.19 -2.27
C SER A 81 3.73 -28.48 -1.49
N SER A 82 3.84 -27.16 -1.30
CA SER A 82 2.76 -26.34 -0.73
C SER A 82 1.73 -25.94 -1.78
N THR A 83 0.49 -25.75 -1.35
CA THR A 83 -0.58 -25.17 -2.16
C THR A 83 -0.93 -23.78 -1.65
N LEU A 84 -1.21 -22.85 -2.55
CA LEU A 84 -1.66 -21.50 -2.22
C LEU A 84 -3.02 -21.22 -2.83
N SER A 85 -4.01 -21.03 -1.97
CA SER A 85 -5.29 -20.45 -2.30
C SER A 85 -5.24 -18.94 -2.05
N THR A 86 -5.99 -18.17 -2.84
CA THR A 86 -6.08 -16.70 -2.67
C THR A 86 -7.52 -16.29 -2.45
N LEU A 87 -7.75 -15.38 -1.51
CA LEU A 87 -9.05 -14.77 -1.23
C LEU A 87 -8.91 -13.25 -1.19
N THR A 88 -9.59 -12.54 -2.08
CA THR A 88 -9.63 -11.08 -2.06
C THR A 88 -10.82 -10.61 -1.23
N ILE A 89 -10.54 -9.87 -0.15
CA ILE A 89 -11.57 -9.27 0.71
C ILE A 89 -11.35 -7.75 0.70
N PRO A 90 -11.94 -6.98 -0.23
CA PRO A 90 -11.76 -5.54 -0.24
C PRO A 90 -12.13 -4.94 1.12
N ALA A 91 -11.18 -4.28 1.75
CA ALA A 91 -11.35 -3.72 3.09
C ALA A 91 -11.01 -2.23 3.09
N THR A 92 -11.74 -1.43 3.88
CA THR A 92 -11.48 0.01 4.01
C THR A 92 -10.19 0.24 4.80
N SER A 93 -9.36 1.20 4.37
CA SER A 93 -8.18 1.64 5.11
C SER A 93 -8.50 2.68 6.18
N ASN A 94 -9.63 3.39 6.03
CA ASN A 94 -9.98 4.60 6.79
C ASN A 94 -8.91 5.70 6.72
N ALA A 95 -7.98 5.62 5.75
CA ALA A 95 -6.86 6.54 5.55
C ALA A 95 -7.08 7.49 4.35
N GLY A 96 -8.25 7.44 3.72
CA GLY A 96 -8.59 8.20 2.52
C GLY A 96 -7.90 7.68 1.27
N GLU A 97 -8.13 8.33 0.13
CA GLU A 97 -7.53 7.97 -1.16
C GLU A 97 -6.06 8.40 -1.25
N GLN A 98 -5.71 9.56 -0.68
CA GLN A 98 -4.33 10.06 -0.59
C GLN A 98 -3.92 10.23 0.88
N PRO A 99 -3.47 9.15 1.56
CA PRO A 99 -2.96 9.28 2.91
C PRO A 99 -1.62 10.02 2.94
N TYR A 100 -1.46 10.86 3.96
CA TYR A 100 -0.20 11.54 4.28
C TYR A 100 0.43 10.95 5.55
N ASP A 101 1.76 10.93 5.59
CA ASP A 101 2.56 10.59 6.77
C ASP A 101 2.15 9.25 7.42
N SER A 102 1.83 9.27 8.71
CA SER A 102 1.51 8.07 9.50
C SER A 102 0.20 7.40 9.09
N LEU A 103 -0.70 8.09 8.39
CA LEU A 103 -1.97 7.51 7.95
C LEU A 103 -1.79 6.44 6.87
N GLY A 104 -0.71 6.50 6.09
CA GLY A 104 -0.38 5.45 5.12
C GLY A 104 -0.18 4.09 5.79
N PRO A 105 0.80 3.97 6.68
CA PRO A 105 0.99 2.77 7.47
C PRO A 105 -0.26 2.34 8.25
N ILE A 106 -0.95 3.27 8.94
CA ILE A 106 -2.21 2.96 9.65
C ILE A 106 -3.26 2.37 8.70
N GLY A 107 -3.38 2.91 7.50
CA GLY A 107 -4.28 2.40 6.46
C GLY A 107 -4.00 0.94 6.10
N ALA A 108 -2.72 0.58 5.94
CA ALA A 108 -2.33 -0.80 5.67
C ALA A 108 -2.73 -1.76 6.80
N TYR A 109 -2.54 -1.34 8.06
CA TYR A 109 -2.96 -2.09 9.25
C TYR A 109 -4.47 -2.25 9.34
N ASN A 110 -5.22 -1.17 9.15
CA ASN A 110 -6.69 -1.19 9.16
C ASN A 110 -7.25 -2.14 8.11
N ARG A 111 -6.67 -2.18 6.91
CA ARG A 111 -7.06 -3.14 5.87
C ARG A 111 -6.90 -4.59 6.33
N ILE A 112 -5.79 -4.93 7.00
CA ILE A 112 -5.57 -6.27 7.55
C ILE A 112 -6.60 -6.59 8.64
N LEU A 113 -6.79 -5.67 9.60
CA LEU A 113 -7.74 -5.86 10.70
C LEU A 113 -9.18 -6.06 10.19
N ASN A 114 -9.60 -5.23 9.25
CA ASN A 114 -10.94 -5.30 8.66
C ASN A 114 -11.13 -6.59 7.86
N ALA A 115 -10.13 -7.02 7.07
CA ALA A 115 -10.19 -8.30 6.37
C ALA A 115 -10.20 -9.50 7.32
N LEU A 116 -9.46 -9.44 8.44
CA LEU A 116 -9.51 -10.46 9.50
C LEU A 116 -10.90 -10.56 10.12
N ASN A 117 -11.54 -9.43 10.41
CA ASN A 117 -12.90 -9.39 10.97
C ASN A 117 -13.90 -10.01 9.98
N SER A 118 -13.86 -9.59 8.71
CA SER A 118 -14.73 -10.15 7.67
C SER A 118 -14.51 -11.65 7.47
N TYR A 119 -13.25 -12.11 7.46
CA TYR A 119 -12.92 -13.53 7.33
C TYR A 119 -13.38 -14.35 8.55
N SER A 120 -13.24 -13.82 9.76
CA SER A 120 -13.62 -14.50 11.01
C SER A 120 -15.11 -14.79 11.09
N SER A 121 -15.92 -13.94 10.46
CA SER A 121 -17.38 -14.12 10.32
C SER A 121 -17.79 -15.09 9.21
N SER A 122 -16.85 -15.61 8.41
CA SER A 122 -17.14 -16.57 7.33
C SER A 122 -17.44 -17.97 7.90
N PRO A 123 -18.51 -18.64 7.42
CA PRO A 123 -18.84 -20.00 7.84
C PRO A 123 -17.83 -21.05 7.32
N SER A 124 -17.14 -20.76 6.22
CA SER A 124 -16.10 -21.63 5.65
C SER A 124 -14.71 -21.18 6.11
N LYS A 125 -14.18 -21.87 7.11
CA LYS A 125 -12.81 -21.63 7.58
C LYS A 125 -11.84 -22.49 6.79
N HIS A 126 -10.88 -21.84 6.14
CA HIS A 126 -9.73 -22.50 5.54
C HIS A 126 -8.98 -23.31 6.60
N LYS A 127 -8.52 -24.50 6.19
CA LYS A 127 -7.70 -25.36 7.03
C LYS A 127 -6.26 -25.30 6.53
N GLY A 128 -5.40 -24.61 7.27
CA GLY A 128 -4.01 -24.36 6.90
C GLY A 128 -3.45 -23.06 7.51
N THR A 129 -2.33 -22.60 6.95
CA THR A 129 -1.69 -21.34 7.35
C THR A 129 -2.35 -20.16 6.65
N ILE A 130 -2.78 -19.16 7.41
CA ILE A 130 -3.45 -17.98 6.87
C ILE A 130 -2.47 -16.81 6.87
N ILE A 131 -2.16 -16.30 5.69
CA ILE A 131 -1.36 -15.09 5.51
C ILE A 131 -2.28 -13.96 5.03
N ILE A 132 -2.15 -12.78 5.62
CA ILE A 132 -2.87 -11.58 5.21
C ILE A 132 -1.81 -10.54 4.85
N ALA A 133 -1.85 -10.03 3.62
CA ALA A 133 -0.83 -9.10 3.14
C ALA A 133 -1.46 -7.84 2.53
N SER A 134 -0.96 -6.67 2.90
CA SER A 134 -1.49 -5.36 2.50
C SER A 134 -0.37 -4.45 2.00
N ILE A 135 -0.69 -3.61 1.02
CA ILE A 135 0.19 -2.58 0.49
C ILE A 135 -0.58 -1.26 0.43
N GLU A 136 -0.12 -0.24 1.14
CA GLU A 136 -0.69 1.12 1.09
C GLU A 136 0.37 2.11 0.58
N ASN A 137 -0.01 2.96 -0.37
CA ASN A 137 0.88 4.04 -0.82
C ASN A 137 0.53 5.28 -0.02
N PHE A 138 1.52 6.13 0.27
CA PHE A 138 1.31 7.36 1.04
C PHE A 138 2.41 8.38 0.73
N ILE A 139 2.09 9.65 0.97
CA ILE A 139 3.07 10.72 0.80
C ILE A 139 3.55 11.18 2.18
N GLN A 140 4.84 11.08 2.42
CA GLN A 140 5.46 11.73 3.58
C GLN A 140 5.70 13.21 3.25
N ILE A 141 5.27 14.10 4.14
CA ILE A 141 5.37 15.54 3.98
C ILE A 141 6.46 16.10 4.91
N ASP A 142 7.40 16.82 4.32
CA ASP A 142 8.40 17.61 5.03
C ASP A 142 8.35 19.06 4.53
N GLY A 143 7.57 19.88 5.23
CA GLY A 143 7.24 21.24 4.82
C GLY A 143 6.48 21.27 3.48
N GLU A 144 7.14 21.73 2.43
CA GLU A 144 6.59 21.78 1.07
C GLU A 144 7.02 20.59 0.19
N LYS A 145 7.92 19.73 0.69
CA LYS A 145 8.37 18.54 -0.03
C LYS A 145 7.46 17.37 0.29
N GLY A 146 7.14 16.59 -0.73
CA GLY A 146 6.44 15.31 -0.60
C GLY A 146 7.29 14.19 -1.17
N ILE A 147 7.26 13.03 -0.54
CA ILE A 147 7.88 11.81 -1.06
C ILE A 147 6.82 10.70 -1.03
N ASP A 148 6.51 10.11 -2.19
CA ASP A 148 5.57 8.99 -2.31
C ASP A 148 6.28 7.67 -2.00
N TYR A 149 5.80 6.98 -0.98
CA TYR A 149 6.29 5.69 -0.50
C TYR A 149 5.19 4.64 -0.57
N GLY A 150 5.59 3.37 -0.59
CA GLY A 150 4.73 2.23 -0.32
C GLY A 150 5.04 1.61 1.04
N PHE A 151 4.02 1.26 1.79
CA PHE A 151 4.10 0.52 3.04
C PHE A 151 3.53 -0.89 2.87
N VAL A 152 4.32 -1.89 3.22
CA VAL A 152 3.97 -3.30 3.09
C VAL A 152 3.80 -3.91 4.48
N VAL A 153 2.73 -4.67 4.67
CA VAL A 153 2.52 -5.48 5.87
C VAL A 153 2.15 -6.90 5.46
N ILE A 154 2.86 -7.89 6.01
CA ILE A 154 2.53 -9.32 5.88
C ILE A 154 2.33 -9.87 7.29
N TYR A 155 1.13 -10.38 7.54
CA TYR A 155 0.71 -10.93 8.82
C TYR A 155 0.39 -12.41 8.68
N ASN A 156 0.99 -13.24 9.52
CA ASN A 156 0.61 -14.64 9.66
C ASN A 156 -0.48 -14.74 10.73
N GLY A 157 -1.72 -14.90 10.28
CA GLY A 157 -2.89 -15.05 11.13
C GLY A 157 -2.83 -16.30 12.00
N SER A 158 -2.09 -17.32 11.59
CA SER A 158 -1.96 -18.58 12.34
C SER A 158 -0.97 -18.50 13.50
N THR A 159 0.13 -17.75 13.36
CA THR A 159 1.18 -17.62 14.38
C THR A 159 1.12 -16.29 15.15
N GLY A 160 0.49 -15.27 14.57
CA GLY A 160 0.50 -13.91 15.06
C GLY A 160 1.75 -13.10 14.67
N HIS A 161 2.66 -13.66 13.86
CA HIS A 161 3.87 -12.96 13.44
C HIS A 161 3.58 -11.93 12.34
N ILE A 162 4.31 -10.81 12.39
CA ILE A 162 4.16 -9.69 11.45
C ILE A 162 5.52 -9.28 10.88
N ARG A 163 5.55 -9.04 9.57
CA ARG A 163 6.70 -8.52 8.82
C ARG A 163 6.27 -7.28 8.04
N ARG A 164 7.14 -6.27 8.00
CA ARG A 164 6.80 -4.92 7.53
C ARG A 164 7.99 -4.26 6.86
N GLY A 165 7.71 -3.44 5.87
CA GLY A 165 8.73 -2.67 5.17
C GLY A 165 8.17 -1.48 4.44
N ILE A 166 9.07 -0.61 4.02
CA ILE A 166 8.78 0.62 3.32
C ILE A 166 9.59 0.59 2.02
N SER A 167 8.97 0.92 0.90
CA SER A 167 9.69 1.04 -0.37
C SER A 167 10.65 2.21 -0.35
N ARG A 168 11.55 2.26 -1.32
CA ARG A 168 12.17 3.52 -1.71
C ARG A 168 11.08 4.52 -2.12
N GLY A 169 11.36 5.80 -1.96
CA GLY A 169 10.41 6.87 -2.22
C GLY A 169 10.68 7.59 -3.54
N VAL A 170 9.65 8.20 -4.12
CA VAL A 170 9.81 9.09 -5.27
C VAL A 170 9.41 10.50 -4.88
N GLU A 171 10.25 11.48 -5.23
CA GLU A 171 9.93 12.89 -5.05
C GLU A 171 8.59 13.23 -5.70
N VAL A 172 7.75 13.98 -5.00
CA VAL A 172 6.50 14.51 -5.54
C VAL A 172 6.78 15.91 -6.09
N PRO A 173 6.38 16.24 -7.35
CA PRO A 173 6.50 17.59 -7.87
C PRO A 173 5.73 18.58 -6.99
N LYS A 174 6.42 19.58 -6.44
CA LYS A 174 5.89 20.51 -5.44
C LYS A 174 4.63 21.23 -5.91
N GLU A 175 4.59 21.67 -7.16
CA GLU A 175 3.46 22.39 -7.75
C GLU A 175 2.21 21.51 -7.82
N TYR A 176 2.39 20.23 -8.11
CA TYR A 176 1.31 19.24 -8.19
C TYR A 176 0.83 18.82 -6.79
N LEU A 177 1.73 18.70 -5.82
CA LEU A 177 1.35 18.53 -4.41
C LEU A 177 0.52 19.70 -3.90
N LYS A 178 0.98 20.93 -4.17
CA LYS A 178 0.25 22.14 -3.80
C LYS A 178 -1.12 22.18 -4.45
N GLU A 179 -1.21 21.82 -5.73
CA GLU A 179 -2.49 21.80 -6.45
C GLU A 179 -3.45 20.76 -5.89
N ALA A 180 -3.02 19.51 -5.70
CA ALA A 180 -3.88 18.47 -5.13
C ALA A 180 -4.45 18.89 -3.75
N ARG A 181 -3.63 19.53 -2.92
CA ARG A 181 -4.05 20.02 -1.60
C ARG A 181 -5.07 21.17 -1.66
N LYS A 182 -5.19 21.91 -2.77
CA LYS A 182 -6.24 22.95 -2.93
C LYS A 182 -7.64 22.36 -3.00
N TYR A 183 -7.78 21.10 -3.43
CA TYR A 183 -9.06 20.40 -3.43
C TYR A 183 -9.52 19.97 -2.02
N GLY A 184 -8.67 20.18 -1.01
CA GLY A 184 -8.98 19.96 0.39
C GLY A 184 -8.72 18.53 0.86
N PHE A 185 -9.20 18.26 2.07
CA PHE A 185 -8.91 17.05 2.82
C PHE A 185 -10.22 16.41 3.32
N GLU A 186 -10.21 15.09 3.49
CA GLU A 186 -11.33 14.32 4.04
C GLU A 186 -11.43 14.44 5.57
N ASP A 187 -10.36 14.88 6.23
CA ASP A 187 -10.23 15.05 7.67
C ASP A 187 -9.77 16.48 8.05
N GLU A 188 -10.05 16.89 9.30
CA GLU A 188 -9.70 18.22 9.81
C GLU A 188 -8.19 18.38 10.01
N GLU A 189 -7.52 17.28 10.36
CA GLU A 189 -6.08 17.17 10.57
C GLU A 189 -5.29 17.20 9.24
N LYS A 190 -5.99 17.19 8.10
CA LYS A 190 -5.41 17.25 6.76
C LYS A 190 -4.47 16.08 6.44
N GLY A 191 -4.70 14.92 7.07
CA GLY A 191 -3.97 13.70 6.82
C GLY A 191 -4.45 12.93 5.58
N LYS A 192 -5.63 13.26 5.04
CA LYS A 192 -6.28 12.51 3.95
C LYS A 192 -6.65 13.45 2.81
N GLY A 193 -5.89 13.47 1.72
CA GLY A 193 -6.21 14.29 0.56
C GLY A 193 -7.44 13.79 -0.18
N LYS A 194 -8.35 14.71 -0.57
CA LYS A 194 -9.54 14.38 -1.39
C LYS A 194 -9.20 14.00 -2.83
N VAL A 195 -8.05 14.44 -3.32
CA VAL A 195 -7.54 14.21 -4.67
C VAL A 195 -6.10 13.73 -4.54
N THR A 196 -5.76 12.69 -5.30
CA THR A 196 -4.40 12.15 -5.33
C THR A 196 -3.49 12.96 -6.24
N ILE A 197 -2.18 12.91 -6.01
CA ILE A 197 -1.21 13.56 -6.90
C ILE A 197 -1.27 12.97 -8.31
N GLY A 198 -1.45 11.65 -8.40
CA GLY A 198 -1.55 10.94 -9.68
C GLY A 198 -2.70 11.47 -10.54
N GLU A 199 -3.84 11.78 -9.94
CA GLU A 199 -4.99 12.34 -10.67
C GLU A 199 -4.71 13.75 -11.21
N VAL A 200 -4.05 14.61 -10.41
CA VAL A 200 -3.65 15.94 -10.88
C VAL A 200 -2.59 15.83 -11.98
N LEU A 201 -1.62 14.93 -11.84
CA LEU A 201 -0.59 14.67 -12.86
C LEU A 201 -1.20 14.20 -14.17
N GLU A 202 -2.07 13.20 -14.14
CA GLU A 202 -2.75 12.64 -15.31
C GLU A 202 -3.59 13.70 -16.05
N ALA A 203 -4.36 14.49 -15.31
CA ALA A 203 -5.19 15.55 -15.88
C ALA A 203 -4.38 16.65 -16.58
N ASN A 204 -3.16 16.94 -16.13
CA ASN A 204 -2.36 18.08 -16.61
C ASN A 204 -1.24 17.69 -17.56
N LEU A 205 -0.79 16.45 -17.52
CA LEU A 205 0.23 15.93 -18.43
C LEU A 205 -0.37 15.20 -19.63
N GLY A 206 -1.69 14.99 -19.68
CA GLY A 206 -2.41 14.62 -20.89
C GLY A 206 -2.09 13.21 -21.38
N GLY A 207 -2.46 12.19 -20.61
CA GLY A 207 -2.28 10.77 -20.95
C GLY A 207 -0.83 10.27 -21.02
N ARG A 208 0.16 11.18 -20.94
CA ARG A 208 1.59 10.86 -20.87
C ARG A 208 1.97 10.10 -19.59
N VAL A 209 1.17 10.22 -18.55
CA VAL A 209 1.36 9.55 -17.26
C VAL A 209 0.07 8.85 -16.87
N GLU A 210 0.20 7.68 -16.25
CA GLU A 210 -0.90 6.98 -15.61
C GLU A 210 -0.96 7.40 -14.13
N LYS A 211 -2.13 7.76 -13.60
CA LYS A 211 -2.25 8.17 -12.19
C LYS A 211 -1.72 7.14 -11.18
N ALA A 212 -1.79 5.86 -11.53
CA ALA A 212 -1.36 4.76 -10.67
C ALA A 212 0.15 4.47 -10.75
N ASP A 213 0.85 4.94 -11.79
CA ASP A 213 2.28 4.64 -12.01
C ASP A 213 3.04 5.78 -12.73
N TRP A 214 2.75 7.02 -12.36
CA TRP A 214 3.42 8.20 -12.94
C TRP A 214 4.94 8.19 -12.70
N HIS A 215 5.42 7.43 -11.71
CA HIS A 215 6.85 7.24 -11.40
C HIS A 215 7.62 6.78 -12.63
N ARG A 216 7.04 5.83 -13.40
CA ARG A 216 7.65 5.22 -14.57
C ARG A 216 8.02 6.24 -15.66
N VAL A 217 7.32 7.37 -15.71
CA VAL A 217 7.53 8.40 -16.73
C VAL A 217 8.37 9.53 -16.17
N LEU A 218 8.22 9.85 -14.89
CA LEU A 218 8.82 11.05 -14.30
C LEU A 218 10.13 10.80 -13.56
N THR A 219 10.54 9.55 -13.33
CA THR A 219 11.85 9.22 -12.73
C THR A 219 12.92 9.00 -13.81
N GLU A 220 14.18 9.28 -13.46
CA GLU A 220 15.31 8.89 -14.30
C GLU A 220 15.40 7.36 -14.39
N GLY A 221 15.55 6.83 -15.60
CA GLY A 221 15.57 5.37 -15.84
C GLY A 221 14.19 4.69 -15.85
N GLY A 222 13.11 5.44 -15.60
CA GLY A 222 11.74 4.96 -15.74
C GLY A 222 11.31 3.93 -14.70
N VAL A 223 11.69 4.15 -13.44
CA VAL A 223 11.39 3.26 -12.31
C VAL A 223 9.90 3.26 -12.01
N SER A 224 9.28 2.09 -12.08
CA SER A 224 7.85 1.92 -11.79
C SER A 224 7.59 1.91 -10.27
N ARG A 225 6.45 2.43 -9.85
CA ARG A 225 5.92 2.25 -8.50
C ARG A 225 5.86 0.77 -8.12
N TYR A 226 5.44 -0.09 -9.04
CA TYR A 226 5.28 -1.52 -8.77
C TYR A 226 6.63 -2.24 -8.62
N GLU A 227 7.69 -1.71 -9.22
CA GLU A 227 9.06 -2.17 -8.97
C GLU A 227 9.50 -1.83 -7.55
N LEU A 228 9.28 -0.59 -7.10
CA LEU A 228 9.60 -0.15 -5.74
C LEU A 228 8.82 -0.96 -4.68
N LEU A 229 7.55 -1.26 -4.95
CA LEU A 229 6.72 -2.10 -4.08
C LEU A 229 7.21 -3.55 -4.04
N ARG A 230 7.67 -4.08 -5.18
CA ARG A 230 8.25 -5.42 -5.26
C ARG A 230 9.55 -5.52 -4.45
N GLU A 231 10.45 -4.54 -4.57
CA GLU A 231 11.67 -4.47 -3.76
C GLU A 231 11.35 -4.45 -2.25
N ALA A 232 10.33 -3.67 -1.85
CA ALA A 232 9.88 -3.63 -0.47
C ALA A 232 9.37 -5.00 0.01
N LEU A 233 8.56 -5.69 -0.80
CA LEU A 233 8.09 -7.04 -0.49
C LEU A 233 9.25 -8.03 -0.31
N GLU A 234 10.19 -8.03 -1.26
CA GLU A 234 11.39 -8.88 -1.24
C GLU A 234 12.25 -8.66 0.01
N GLY A 235 12.44 -7.40 0.42
CA GLY A 235 13.20 -7.06 1.63
C GLY A 235 12.52 -7.44 2.95
N VAL A 236 11.20 -7.60 2.95
CA VAL A 236 10.41 -7.90 4.16
C VAL A 236 10.36 -9.39 4.47
N GLY A 237 10.30 -10.22 3.42
CA GLY A 237 10.12 -11.67 3.53
C GLY A 237 8.76 -12.08 4.11
N VAL A 238 8.49 -13.38 4.13
CA VAL A 238 7.21 -13.93 4.62
C VAL A 238 7.38 -14.51 6.03
N PRO A 239 6.52 -14.17 7.00
CA PRO A 239 6.51 -14.80 8.31
C PRO A 239 5.82 -16.17 8.23
N TRP A 240 6.55 -17.22 7.83
CA TRP A 240 6.02 -18.59 7.78
C TRP A 240 5.55 -19.11 9.15
#